data_AF-A0A927X2M7-F1
#
_entry.id   AF-A0A927X2M7-F1
#
_cell.length_a   1.000
_cell.length_b   1.000
_cell.length_c   1.000
_cell.angle_alpha   90.00
_cell.angle_beta   90.00
_cell.angle_gamma   90.00
#
_symmetry.space_group_name_H-M   'P 1'
#
loop_
_entity.id
_entity.type
_entity.pdbx_description
1 polymer ?
#
loop_
_entity_poly.entity_id
_entity_poly.type
_entity_poly.pdbx_seq_one_letter_code
_entity_poly.pdbx_strand_id
1 'polypeptide(L)'
;MKIIEERYLKREIRKLNKYSRENRVFLDFFFNIDLVMDKTLQDLSFKSDIDFFNEISFILNVIVSIISRPHLLSTGEEIVVRSEQASYVSHDMFQKTLRDSLLWKEKQGLDMIPEHVYYYQQIDELKIYENIFIVMLIKKIEQEIKKYSDFYVSTILTFNNQDSLSVNRDNSDLALQKMRVLINKIKHIKNTYFFKEINSKVNTNLGIIHPTNILLKDRLYNYCFKFYRKMVTYTDKYSRLKDIRSFYYVQFIKVIKEMGFIPINGENIRLKGVRKFVIPKVSFESNDFILTIHQIDKYFGLILDVENKGVRTKKLKKSKHLLLFDSKQDISTVVVDVDIEDYDTVEILNLWNLGLVHQDIKTLYSNPVPEKEMMKEWVESKIRKVVGSKKIYSVYCPSCKSLNIEINKDGKYICGHCKSKYTFYKGTNGDTIWFNRLRRKF
;
A
#
# COMPACT_ATOMS: atom_id res chain seq x y z
N MET A 1 -0.61 2.63 -0.41
CA MET A 1 0.56 3.18 0.31
C MET A 1 1.68 3.27 -0.68
N LYS A 2 2.28 4.45 -0.73
CA LYS A 2 3.45 4.80 -1.54
C LYS A 2 4.71 4.29 -0.84
N ILE A 3 5.81 4.13 -1.59
CA ILE A 3 7.09 3.65 -1.05
C ILE A 3 7.61 4.55 0.09
N ILE A 4 7.38 5.85 0.02
CA ILE A 4 7.89 6.79 1.03
C ILE A 4 7.15 6.63 2.36
N GLU A 5 5.82 6.49 2.29
CA GLU A 5 4.96 6.16 3.41
C GLU A 5 5.41 4.83 4.05
N GLU A 6 5.72 3.82 3.22
CA GLU A 6 6.25 2.53 3.68
C GLU A 6 7.58 2.66 4.43
N ARG A 7 8.53 3.46 3.94
CA ARG A 7 9.82 3.69 4.62
C ARG A 7 9.63 4.37 5.96
N TYR A 8 8.78 5.41 6.00
CA TYR A 8 8.50 6.13 7.23
C TYR A 8 7.85 5.20 8.26
N LEU A 9 6.83 4.45 7.85
CA LEU A 9 6.16 3.47 8.71
C LEU A 9 7.16 2.52 9.36
N LYS A 10 8.07 1.92 8.58
CA LYS A 10 9.12 1.04 9.13
C LYS A 10 10.01 1.73 10.16
N ARG A 11 10.38 2.98 9.91
CA ARG A 11 11.23 3.74 10.83
C ARG A 11 10.48 4.02 12.14
N GLU A 12 9.24 4.44 12.07
CA GLU A 12 8.44 4.74 13.25
C GLU A 12 8.09 3.47 14.05
N ILE A 13 7.82 2.34 13.39
CA ILE A 13 7.63 1.06 14.08
C ILE A 13 8.90 0.61 14.81
N ARG A 14 10.09 0.86 14.25
CA ARG A 14 11.36 0.59 14.96
C ARG A 14 11.50 1.46 16.22
N LYS A 15 11.13 2.74 16.14
CA LYS A 15 11.11 3.63 17.30
C LYS A 15 10.09 3.17 18.34
N LEU A 16 8.88 2.81 17.91
CA LEU A 16 7.83 2.26 18.76
C LEU A 16 8.31 1.01 19.50
N ASN A 17 8.98 0.09 18.80
CA ASN A 17 9.55 -1.11 19.41
C ASN A 17 10.61 -0.80 20.46
N LYS A 18 11.42 0.26 20.27
CA LYS A 18 12.39 0.72 21.27
C LYS A 18 11.67 1.32 22.47
N TYR A 19 10.73 2.22 22.20
CA TYR A 19 9.95 2.92 23.22
C TYR A 19 9.11 1.98 24.10
N SER A 20 8.49 0.95 23.51
CA SER A 20 7.74 -0.06 24.26
C SER A 20 8.62 -0.96 25.15
N ARG A 21 9.93 -1.02 24.89
CA ARG A 21 10.87 -1.75 25.76
C ARG A 21 11.30 -0.92 26.96
N GLU A 22 11.41 0.40 26.76
CA GLU A 22 11.71 1.37 27.80
C GLU A 22 10.50 1.52 28.73
N ASN A 23 9.29 1.61 28.16
CA ASN A 23 8.03 1.70 28.89
C ASN A 23 7.31 0.34 28.94
N ARG A 24 7.75 -0.56 29.83
CA ARG A 24 7.22 -1.93 29.89
C ARG A 24 5.79 -2.03 30.44
N VAL A 25 5.35 -1.02 31.19
CA VAL A 25 4.00 -0.94 31.76
C VAL A 25 3.13 -0.11 30.82
N PHE A 26 1.91 -0.59 30.53
CA PHE A 26 1.01 0.10 29.62
C PHE A 26 0.62 1.49 30.13
N LEU A 27 0.46 1.66 31.45
CA LEU A 27 0.14 2.96 32.06
C LEU A 27 1.18 4.04 31.70
N ASP A 28 2.47 3.74 31.88
CA ASP A 28 3.56 4.67 31.53
C ASP A 28 3.60 4.97 30.03
N PHE A 29 3.40 3.92 29.22
CA PHE A 29 3.31 4.04 27.77
C PHE A 29 2.15 4.97 27.35
N PHE A 30 0.99 4.85 28.00
CA PHE A 30 -0.22 5.63 27.73
C PHE A 30 -0.02 7.11 28.04
N PHE A 31 0.51 7.45 29.22
CA PHE A 31 0.68 8.85 29.60
C PHE A 31 1.74 9.56 28.77
N ASN A 32 2.77 8.85 28.30
CA ASN A 32 3.87 9.44 27.52
C ASN A 32 3.74 9.20 26.00
N ILE A 33 2.59 8.71 25.52
CA ILE A 33 2.37 8.33 24.11
C ILE A 33 2.62 9.47 23.10
N ASP A 34 2.52 10.71 23.55
CA ASP A 34 2.70 11.91 22.73
C ASP A 34 4.14 12.09 22.24
N LEU A 35 5.11 11.36 22.81
CA LEU A 35 6.52 11.36 22.40
C LEU A 35 6.82 10.44 21.21
N VAL A 36 5.82 9.70 20.71
CA VAL A 36 5.99 8.67 19.69
C VAL A 36 5.07 8.97 18.50
N MET A 37 5.60 8.90 17.27
CA MET A 37 4.83 9.10 16.03
C MET A 37 4.18 10.50 15.95
N ASP A 38 5.00 11.55 15.95
CA ASP A 38 4.54 12.94 15.98
C ASP A 38 4.13 13.48 14.60
N LYS A 39 4.69 12.92 13.52
CA LYS A 39 4.31 13.27 12.14
C LYS A 39 3.39 12.21 11.55
N THR A 40 2.36 12.65 10.84
CA THR A 40 1.46 11.76 10.10
C THR A 40 2.16 11.19 8.86
N LEU A 41 1.69 10.05 8.37
CA LEU A 41 2.17 9.49 7.09
C LEU A 41 1.73 10.39 5.91
N GLN A 42 0.57 11.04 6.02
CA GLN A 42 0.03 11.98 5.04
C GLN A 42 0.88 13.26 4.90
N ASP A 43 1.33 13.88 6.01
CA ASP A 43 2.14 15.12 6.00
C ASP A 43 3.46 14.94 5.23
N LEU A 44 3.98 13.72 5.22
CA LEU A 44 5.21 13.38 4.51
C LEU A 44 4.97 13.15 3.03
N SER A 45 3.76 12.75 2.63
CA SER A 45 3.44 12.27 1.29
C SER A 45 3.76 13.33 0.24
N PHE A 46 3.11 14.51 0.26
CA PHE A 46 3.20 15.46 -0.85
C PHE A 46 4.62 16.02 -1.14
N LYS A 47 5.36 16.46 -0.12
CA LYS A 47 6.72 17.02 -0.33
C LYS A 47 7.69 15.94 -0.79
N SER A 48 7.60 14.76 -0.20
CA SER A 48 8.49 13.66 -0.55
C SER A 48 8.19 13.04 -1.92
N ASP A 49 6.93 13.10 -2.37
CA ASP A 49 6.52 12.65 -3.70
C ASP A 49 7.25 13.42 -4.80
N ILE A 50 7.37 14.74 -4.66
CA ILE A 50 8.05 15.59 -5.66
C ILE A 50 9.53 15.23 -5.75
N ASP A 51 10.19 15.02 -4.61
CA ASP A 51 11.60 14.60 -4.56
C ASP A 51 11.79 13.21 -5.17
N PHE A 52 10.85 12.31 -4.93
CA PHE A 52 10.85 10.98 -5.53
C PHE A 52 10.64 11.03 -7.05
N PHE A 53 9.77 11.91 -7.55
CA PHE A 53 9.62 12.11 -9.00
C PHE A 53 10.90 12.66 -9.65
N ASN A 54 11.63 13.53 -8.93
CA ASN A 54 12.95 13.99 -9.38
C ASN A 54 13.95 12.83 -9.43
N GLU A 55 13.97 11.96 -8.40
CA GLU A 55 14.82 10.77 -8.36
C GLU A 55 14.49 9.80 -9.51
N ILE A 56 13.19 9.56 -9.80
CA ILE A 56 12.77 8.77 -10.96
C ILE A 56 13.25 9.41 -12.25
N SER A 57 13.07 10.72 -12.43
CA SER A 57 13.49 11.42 -13.65
C SER A 57 15.00 11.24 -13.89
N PHE A 58 15.81 11.35 -12.84
CA PHE A 58 17.24 11.07 -12.89
C PHE A 58 17.53 9.63 -13.32
N ILE A 59 16.89 8.64 -12.70
CA ILE A 59 17.10 7.22 -13.02
C ILE A 59 16.66 6.88 -14.45
N LEU A 60 15.56 7.45 -14.94
CA LEU A 60 15.16 7.27 -16.33
C LEU A 60 16.21 7.83 -17.30
N ASN A 61 16.86 8.95 -16.98
CA ASN A 61 17.95 9.48 -17.79
C ASN A 61 19.19 8.56 -17.76
N VAL A 62 19.50 7.97 -16.60
CA VAL A 62 20.56 6.94 -16.48
C VAL A 62 20.23 5.73 -17.34
N ILE A 63 18.98 5.26 -17.32
CA ILE A 63 18.51 4.15 -18.15
C ILE A 63 18.62 4.46 -19.64
N VAL A 64 18.25 5.67 -20.08
CA VAL A 64 18.45 6.11 -21.47
C VAL A 64 19.93 6.04 -21.86
N SER A 65 20.83 6.42 -20.95
CA SER A 65 22.27 6.32 -21.17
C SER A 65 22.72 4.86 -21.32
N ILE A 66 22.22 3.95 -20.48
CA ILE A 66 22.47 2.50 -20.61
C ILE A 66 21.95 1.98 -21.94
N ILE A 67 20.74 2.35 -22.36
CA ILE A 67 20.12 1.89 -23.61
C ILE A 67 20.93 2.35 -24.83
N SER A 68 21.58 3.52 -24.76
CA SER A 68 22.43 4.02 -25.84
C SER A 68 23.70 3.18 -26.04
N ARG A 69 24.21 2.55 -24.97
CA ARG A 69 25.43 1.72 -24.95
C ARG A 69 25.26 0.58 -23.94
N PRO A 70 24.46 -0.45 -24.25
CA PRO A 70 24.18 -1.53 -23.31
C PRO A 70 25.39 -2.44 -23.15
N HIS A 71 25.52 -3.10 -22.00
CA HIS A 71 26.45 -4.22 -21.88
C HIS A 71 25.96 -5.37 -22.76
N LEU A 72 26.90 -5.94 -23.53
CA LEU A 72 26.70 -7.08 -24.41
C LEU A 72 27.57 -8.23 -23.91
N LEU A 73 27.03 -9.44 -23.93
CA LEU A 73 27.84 -10.64 -23.75
C LEU A 73 28.26 -11.10 -25.13
N SER A 74 29.53 -10.93 -25.48
CA SER A 74 30.07 -11.47 -26.72
C SER A 74 30.46 -12.92 -26.50
N THR A 75 29.72 -13.84 -27.12
CA THR A 75 30.10 -15.25 -27.23
C THR A 75 30.65 -15.50 -28.62
N GLY A 76 31.69 -16.32 -28.72
CA GLY A 76 32.22 -16.73 -30.01
C GLY A 76 31.84 -18.17 -30.27
N GLU A 77 31.22 -18.42 -31.42
CA GLU A 77 30.81 -19.75 -31.86
C GLU A 77 31.55 -20.10 -33.16
N GLU A 78 32.02 -21.35 -33.23
CA GLU A 78 32.53 -21.93 -34.46
C GLU A 78 31.35 -22.47 -35.28
N ILE A 79 31.13 -21.92 -36.46
CA ILE A 79 30.06 -22.32 -37.37
C ILE A 79 30.62 -22.71 -38.73
N VAL A 80 29.86 -23.47 -39.51
CA VAL A 80 30.18 -23.79 -40.91
C VAL A 80 29.32 -22.92 -41.81
N VAL A 81 29.95 -22.09 -42.62
CA VAL A 81 29.28 -21.17 -43.56
C VAL A 81 29.77 -21.41 -44.98
N ARG A 82 29.03 -20.95 -45.99
CA ARG A 82 29.54 -21.00 -47.36
C ARG A 82 30.79 -20.15 -47.48
N SER A 83 31.77 -20.60 -48.28
CA SER A 83 33.03 -19.89 -48.47
C SER A 83 32.85 -18.44 -48.91
N GLU A 84 31.81 -18.15 -49.70
CA GLU A 84 31.43 -16.81 -50.17
C GLU A 84 30.95 -15.87 -49.04
N GLN A 85 30.48 -16.41 -47.92
CA GLN A 85 29.94 -15.65 -46.78
C GLN A 85 30.99 -15.36 -45.71
N ALA A 86 32.15 -16.02 -45.78
CA ALA A 86 33.23 -15.83 -44.83
C ALA A 86 34.11 -14.63 -45.22
N SER A 87 34.07 -13.57 -44.42
CA SER A 87 34.87 -12.36 -44.66
C SER A 87 36.36 -12.55 -44.29
N TYR A 88 36.63 -13.18 -43.15
CA TYR A 88 37.97 -13.47 -42.64
C TYR A 88 37.98 -14.83 -41.94
N VAL A 89 38.89 -15.72 -42.34
CA VAL A 89 39.06 -17.05 -41.72
C VAL A 89 40.36 -17.04 -40.92
N SER A 90 40.27 -17.33 -39.62
CA SER A 90 41.46 -17.44 -38.76
C SER A 90 42.28 -18.68 -39.12
N HIS A 91 43.57 -18.68 -38.76
CA HIS A 91 44.48 -19.78 -39.10
C HIS A 91 43.99 -21.15 -38.61
N ASP A 92 43.45 -21.23 -37.39
CA ASP A 92 42.90 -22.47 -36.84
C ASP A 92 41.66 -22.95 -37.61
N MET A 93 40.76 -22.03 -37.97
CA MET A 93 39.56 -22.39 -38.75
C MET A 93 39.91 -22.83 -40.17
N PHE A 94 40.94 -22.22 -40.75
CA PHE A 94 41.47 -22.62 -42.06
C PHE A 94 42.07 -24.03 -42.00
N GLN A 95 42.87 -24.34 -40.97
CA GLN A 95 43.41 -25.68 -40.78
C GLN A 95 42.31 -26.73 -40.55
N LYS A 96 41.27 -26.41 -39.77
CA LYS A 96 40.10 -27.29 -39.58
C LYS A 96 39.37 -27.54 -40.90
N THR A 97 39.19 -26.51 -41.71
CA THR A 97 38.53 -26.61 -43.03
C THR A 97 39.33 -27.45 -44.03
N LEU A 98 40.66 -27.34 -44.01
CA LEU A 98 41.53 -28.17 -44.86
C LEU A 98 41.48 -29.66 -44.49
N ARG A 99 41.28 -29.98 -43.20
CA ARG A 99 41.23 -31.37 -42.72
C ARG A 99 39.89 -32.04 -42.98
N ASP A 100 38.83 -31.27 -43.17
CA ASP A 100 37.47 -31.77 -43.36
C ASP A 100 37.11 -31.82 -44.84
N SER A 101 37.32 -32.99 -45.45
CA SER A 101 37.12 -33.21 -46.89
C SER A 101 35.66 -33.07 -47.34
N LEU A 102 34.69 -33.15 -46.43
CA LEU A 102 33.26 -33.03 -46.74
C LEU A 102 32.85 -31.60 -47.12
N LEU A 103 33.67 -30.60 -46.77
CA LEU A 103 33.42 -29.19 -47.08
C LEU A 103 33.90 -28.79 -48.48
N TRP A 104 34.57 -29.68 -49.19
CA TRP A 104 35.19 -29.44 -50.49
C TRP A 104 34.36 -30.06 -51.60
N LYS A 105 34.24 -29.34 -52.72
CA LYS A 105 33.49 -29.80 -53.88
C LYS A 105 34.33 -29.64 -55.13
N GLU A 106 34.30 -30.68 -55.94
CA GLU A 106 34.92 -30.69 -57.25
C GLU A 106 34.03 -29.91 -58.23
N LYS A 107 34.57 -28.88 -58.87
CA LYS A 107 33.87 -28.20 -59.97
C LYS A 107 34.26 -28.89 -61.27
N GLN A 108 33.29 -28.99 -62.20
CA GLN A 108 33.42 -29.72 -63.47
C GLN A 108 34.76 -29.43 -64.17
N GLY A 109 35.69 -30.39 -64.07
CA GLY A 109 36.97 -30.40 -64.78
C GLY A 109 38.12 -29.56 -64.19
N LEU A 110 38.01 -28.99 -62.98
CA LEU A 110 39.06 -28.21 -62.33
C LEU A 110 39.10 -28.40 -60.80
N ASP A 111 40.22 -27.93 -60.21
CA ASP A 111 40.66 -28.04 -58.81
C ASP A 111 39.55 -28.07 -57.73
N MET A 112 39.83 -28.80 -56.65
CA MET A 112 38.98 -28.87 -55.46
C MET A 112 38.88 -27.50 -54.79
N ILE A 113 37.65 -27.01 -54.59
CA ILE A 113 37.37 -25.71 -53.96
C ILE A 113 36.51 -25.94 -52.71
N PRO A 114 36.75 -25.23 -51.59
CA PRO A 114 35.90 -25.34 -50.42
C PRO A 114 34.55 -24.66 -50.70
N GLU A 115 33.46 -25.44 -50.68
CA GLU A 115 32.09 -24.92 -50.79
C GLU A 115 31.66 -24.30 -49.45
N HIS A 116 32.15 -24.88 -48.35
CA HIS A 116 31.92 -24.41 -47.00
C HIS A 116 33.25 -24.26 -46.24
N VAL A 117 33.29 -23.37 -45.26
CA VAL A 117 34.45 -23.13 -44.40
C VAL A 117 34.01 -23.03 -42.95
N TYR A 118 34.86 -23.49 -42.03
CA TYR A 118 34.71 -23.16 -40.63
C TYR A 118 34.97 -21.65 -40.45
N TYR A 119 34.10 -20.99 -39.69
CA TYR A 119 34.11 -19.55 -39.47
C TYR A 119 33.80 -19.26 -38.01
N TYR A 120 34.56 -18.33 -37.43
CA TYR A 120 34.34 -17.90 -36.05
C TYR A 120 33.39 -16.70 -36.05
N GLN A 121 32.16 -16.90 -35.61
CA GLN A 121 31.18 -15.83 -35.49
C GLN A 121 31.16 -15.32 -34.04
N GLN A 122 31.40 -14.02 -33.88
CA GLN A 122 31.09 -13.34 -32.62
C GLN A 122 29.61 -12.97 -32.63
N ILE A 123 28.87 -13.48 -31.65
CA ILE A 123 27.47 -13.15 -31.41
C ILE A 123 27.43 -12.28 -30.17
N ASP A 124 26.93 -11.05 -30.34
CA ASP A 124 26.67 -10.15 -29.23
C ASP A 124 25.28 -10.41 -28.67
N GLU A 125 25.21 -10.98 -27.47
CA GLU A 125 23.97 -11.22 -26.77
C GLU A 125 23.58 -10.03 -25.90
N LEU A 126 22.47 -9.38 -26.26
CA LEU A 126 21.88 -8.27 -25.50
C LEU A 126 21.15 -8.75 -24.22
N LYS A 127 20.75 -10.03 -24.17
CA LYS A 127 19.84 -10.59 -23.17
C LYS A 127 20.54 -11.04 -21.89
N ILE A 128 21.44 -10.22 -21.39
CA ILE A 128 22.12 -10.48 -20.13
C ILE A 128 21.22 -10.16 -18.92
N TYR A 129 21.56 -10.75 -17.78
CA TYR A 129 20.86 -10.57 -16.50
C TYR A 129 20.62 -9.10 -16.15
N GLU A 130 21.63 -8.26 -16.35
CA GLU A 130 21.60 -6.84 -16.00
C GLU A 130 20.65 -6.05 -16.90
N ASN A 131 20.60 -6.38 -18.19
CA ASN A 131 19.70 -5.73 -19.14
C ASN A 131 18.24 -6.15 -18.88
N ILE A 132 18.02 -7.42 -18.51
CA ILE A 132 16.71 -7.91 -18.04
C ILE A 132 16.30 -7.17 -16.76
N PHE A 133 17.24 -6.94 -15.82
CA PHE A 133 17.00 -6.12 -14.64
C PHE A 133 16.55 -4.71 -14.97
N ILE A 134 17.19 -4.02 -15.92
CA ILE A 134 16.78 -2.67 -16.33
C ILE A 134 15.33 -2.67 -16.85
N VAL A 135 14.95 -3.64 -17.68
CA VAL A 135 13.57 -3.77 -18.17
C VAL A 135 12.59 -4.01 -17.02
N MET A 136 12.94 -4.87 -16.06
CA MET A 136 12.13 -5.09 -14.87
C MET A 136 11.97 -3.82 -14.04
N LEU A 137 13.05 -3.05 -13.86
CA LEU A 137 13.04 -1.80 -13.11
C LEU A 137 12.11 -0.77 -13.75
N ILE A 138 12.14 -0.63 -15.08
CA ILE A 138 11.22 0.25 -15.82
C ILE A 138 9.77 -0.13 -15.54
N LYS A 139 9.43 -1.44 -15.60
CA LYS A 139 8.07 -1.92 -15.30
C LYS A 139 7.65 -1.60 -13.86
N LYS A 140 8.55 -1.77 -12.88
CA LYS A 140 8.29 -1.40 -11.48
C LYS A 140 8.08 0.10 -11.31
N ILE A 141 8.86 0.94 -11.97
CA ILE A 141 8.69 2.40 -11.96
C ILE A 141 7.33 2.78 -12.56
N GLU A 142 6.95 2.19 -13.69
CA GLU A 142 5.65 2.44 -14.35
C GLU A 142 4.48 2.07 -13.43
N GLN A 143 4.55 0.92 -12.77
CA GLN A 143 3.53 0.49 -11.80
C GLN A 143 3.41 1.44 -10.61
N GLU A 144 4.54 1.94 -10.09
CA GLU A 144 4.50 2.92 -9.01
C GLU A 144 3.91 4.23 -9.47
N ILE A 145 4.36 4.81 -10.59
CA ILE A 145 3.79 6.07 -11.13
C ILE A 145 2.29 5.95 -11.34
N LYS A 146 1.80 4.80 -11.83
CA LYS A 146 0.36 4.57 -11.97
C LYS A 146 -0.38 4.69 -10.63
N LYS A 147 0.15 4.13 -9.54
CA LYS A 147 -0.44 4.28 -8.20
C LYS A 147 -0.50 5.75 -7.76
N TYR A 148 0.56 6.52 -8.01
CA TYR A 148 0.54 7.96 -7.72
C TYR A 148 -0.51 8.68 -8.59
N SER A 149 -0.60 8.35 -9.88
CA SER A 149 -1.59 8.93 -10.78
C SER A 149 -3.02 8.67 -10.31
N ASP A 150 -3.34 7.40 -10.00
CA ASP A 150 -4.68 7.01 -9.54
C ASP A 150 -5.03 7.75 -8.23
N PHE A 151 -4.05 7.92 -7.32
CA PHE A 151 -4.21 8.70 -6.10
C PHE A 151 -4.47 10.19 -6.36
N TYR A 152 -3.63 10.86 -7.14
CA TYR A 152 -3.81 12.29 -7.37
C TYR A 152 -5.10 12.57 -8.13
N VAL A 153 -5.52 11.67 -9.03
CA VAL A 153 -6.83 11.75 -9.70
C VAL A 153 -7.98 11.60 -8.69
N SER A 154 -7.89 10.69 -7.72
CA SER A 154 -8.95 10.52 -6.71
C SER A 154 -9.05 11.71 -5.74
N THR A 155 -8.00 12.52 -5.60
CA THR A 155 -8.04 13.77 -4.82
C THR A 155 -8.66 14.95 -5.57
N ILE A 156 -8.89 14.85 -6.87
CA ILE A 156 -9.50 15.93 -7.66
C ILE A 156 -10.95 16.07 -7.23
N LEU A 157 -11.34 17.31 -6.91
CA LEU A 157 -12.72 17.62 -6.54
C LEU A 157 -13.67 17.33 -7.70
N THR A 158 -14.73 16.59 -7.40
CA THR A 158 -15.87 16.39 -8.31
C THR A 158 -16.99 17.37 -7.95
N PHE A 159 -17.76 17.79 -8.96
CA PHE A 159 -18.85 18.75 -8.76
C PHE A 159 -19.95 18.14 -7.88
N ASN A 160 -20.02 18.60 -6.62
CA ASN A 160 -21.00 18.20 -5.61
C ASN A 160 -21.71 19.43 -5.00
N ASN A 161 -22.25 20.33 -5.83
CA ASN A 161 -22.92 21.58 -5.41
C ASN A 161 -22.02 22.58 -4.64
N GLN A 162 -20.71 22.59 -4.92
CA GLN A 162 -19.79 23.64 -4.45
C GLN A 162 -19.58 24.67 -5.58
N ASP A 163 -19.52 25.96 -5.23
CA ASP A 163 -19.49 27.08 -6.19
C ASP A 163 -18.18 27.22 -6.98
N SER A 164 -17.12 26.49 -6.61
CA SER A 164 -15.84 26.53 -7.32
C SER A 164 -15.09 25.20 -7.25
N LEU A 165 -14.68 24.69 -8.41
CA LEU A 165 -13.72 23.59 -8.53
C LEU A 165 -12.30 24.18 -8.56
N SER A 166 -11.38 23.56 -7.83
CA SER A 166 -9.95 23.90 -7.63
C SER A 166 -9.46 25.17 -8.36
N VAL A 167 -9.39 26.29 -7.62
CA VAL A 167 -8.88 27.57 -8.12
C VAL A 167 -7.37 27.67 -7.80
N ASN A 168 -6.53 27.40 -8.80
CA ASN A 168 -5.08 27.69 -8.83
C ASN A 168 -4.13 26.91 -7.89
N ARG A 169 -3.15 26.24 -8.51
CA ARG A 169 -1.87 25.73 -7.96
C ARG A 169 -1.97 24.79 -6.75
N ASP A 170 -2.81 23.78 -6.83
CA ASP A 170 -2.78 22.68 -5.87
C ASP A 170 -1.51 21.83 -6.06
N ASN A 171 -0.97 21.30 -4.96
CA ASN A 171 0.12 20.32 -4.98
C ASN A 171 -0.17 19.14 -5.94
N SER A 172 -1.45 18.83 -6.14
CA SER A 172 -1.95 17.83 -7.09
C SER A 172 -1.67 18.19 -8.56
N ASP A 173 -1.79 19.45 -8.97
CA ASP A 173 -1.48 19.88 -10.35
C ASP A 173 0.03 19.72 -10.65
N LEU A 174 0.88 20.22 -9.75
CA LEU A 174 2.33 20.07 -9.87
C LEU A 174 2.76 18.59 -9.94
N ALA A 175 2.15 17.74 -9.12
CA ALA A 175 2.39 16.30 -9.14
C ALA A 175 1.95 15.65 -10.46
N LEU A 176 0.74 15.97 -10.95
CA LEU A 176 0.20 15.45 -12.21
C LEU A 176 1.05 15.87 -13.42
N GLN A 177 1.52 17.11 -13.46
CA GLN A 177 2.41 17.60 -14.52
C GLN A 177 3.74 16.83 -14.53
N LYS A 178 4.38 16.65 -13.37
CA LYS A 178 5.62 15.86 -13.26
C LYS A 178 5.40 14.41 -13.68
N MET A 179 4.31 13.78 -13.24
CA MET A 179 3.99 12.40 -13.62
C MET A 179 3.78 12.27 -15.13
N ARG A 180 3.13 13.23 -15.79
CA ARG A 180 2.96 13.23 -17.25
C ARG A 180 4.29 13.22 -17.99
N VAL A 181 5.27 14.01 -17.54
CA VAL A 181 6.62 14.02 -18.10
C VAL A 181 7.29 12.64 -17.93
N LEU A 182 7.17 12.02 -16.76
CA LEU A 182 7.74 10.69 -16.49
C LEU A 182 7.09 9.60 -17.34
N ILE A 183 5.76 9.60 -17.49
CA ILE A 183 5.02 8.65 -18.32
C ILE A 183 5.46 8.75 -19.78
N ASN A 184 5.63 9.97 -20.30
CA ASN A 184 6.12 10.18 -21.66
C ASN A 184 7.54 9.62 -21.83
N LYS A 185 8.46 9.88 -20.89
CA LYS A 185 9.81 9.31 -20.90
C LYS A 185 9.80 7.77 -20.92
N ILE A 186 8.96 7.16 -20.09
CA ILE A 186 8.81 5.70 -20.05
C ILE A 186 8.28 5.17 -21.39
N LYS A 187 7.30 5.86 -21.99
CA LYS A 187 6.78 5.50 -23.32
C LYS A 187 7.87 5.56 -24.40
N HIS A 188 8.72 6.59 -24.38
CA HIS A 188 9.87 6.68 -25.28
C HIS A 188 10.84 5.51 -25.08
N ILE A 189 11.21 5.19 -23.85
CA ILE A 189 12.08 4.06 -23.51
C ILE A 189 11.48 2.73 -24.00
N LYS A 190 10.18 2.49 -23.76
CA LYS A 190 9.49 1.25 -24.20
C LYS A 190 9.46 1.08 -25.72
N ASN A 191 9.56 2.17 -26.48
CA ASN A 191 9.57 2.14 -27.94
C ASN A 191 10.95 1.81 -28.54
N THR A 192 12.02 1.85 -27.74
CA THR A 192 13.39 1.52 -28.18
C THR A 192 13.55 0.04 -28.56
N TYR A 193 14.49 -0.24 -29.47
CA TYR A 193 14.84 -1.61 -29.87
C TYR A 193 15.26 -2.46 -28.65
N PHE A 194 16.10 -1.89 -27.77
CA PHE A 194 16.56 -2.52 -26.52
C PHE A 194 15.40 -3.10 -25.71
N PHE A 195 14.38 -2.28 -25.42
CA PHE A 195 13.26 -2.71 -24.60
C PHE A 195 12.42 -3.78 -25.30
N LYS A 196 12.16 -3.62 -26.60
CA LYS A 196 11.35 -4.56 -27.39
C LYS A 196 12.01 -5.94 -27.50
N GLU A 197 13.31 -5.98 -27.77
CA GLU A 197 14.06 -7.23 -27.95
C GLU A 197 14.12 -8.06 -26.65
N ILE A 198 14.37 -7.40 -25.51
CA ILE A 198 14.43 -8.09 -24.21
C ILE A 198 13.03 -8.50 -23.73
N ASN A 199 12.03 -7.62 -23.88
CA ASN A 199 10.69 -7.86 -23.34
C ASN A 199 9.87 -8.88 -24.14
N SER A 200 10.16 -9.09 -25.42
CA SER A 200 9.40 -10.01 -26.28
C SER A 200 9.81 -11.48 -26.12
N LYS A 201 11.05 -11.75 -25.69
CA LYS A 201 11.64 -13.10 -25.75
C LYS A 201 12.05 -13.68 -24.39
N VAL A 202 11.99 -12.90 -23.30
CA VAL A 202 12.48 -13.33 -21.98
C VAL A 202 11.49 -12.96 -20.87
N ASN A 203 11.33 -13.84 -19.88
CA ASN A 203 10.59 -13.49 -18.67
C ASN A 203 11.35 -12.43 -17.85
N THR A 204 10.84 -11.21 -17.90
CA THR A 204 11.43 -10.05 -17.21
C THR A 204 11.19 -10.02 -15.69
N ASN A 205 10.48 -10.98 -15.11
CA ASN A 205 10.13 -10.97 -13.69
C ASN A 205 11.20 -11.68 -12.85
N LEU A 206 12.33 -11.01 -12.65
CA LEU A 206 13.42 -11.49 -11.79
C LEU A 206 12.99 -11.33 -10.33
N GLY A 207 12.62 -12.42 -9.66
CA GLY A 207 12.12 -12.40 -8.27
C GLY A 207 13.01 -11.60 -7.30
N ILE A 208 14.02 -12.26 -6.73
CA ILE A 208 15.05 -11.58 -5.91
C ILE A 208 16.24 -11.27 -6.82
N ILE A 209 16.71 -10.03 -6.80
CA ILE A 209 17.88 -9.62 -7.58
C ILE A 209 19.15 -9.93 -6.80
N HIS A 210 20.05 -10.67 -7.44
CA HIS A 210 21.38 -10.96 -6.92
C HIS A 210 22.36 -9.88 -7.40
N PRO A 211 23.20 -9.32 -6.51
CA PRO A 211 24.18 -8.31 -6.89
C PRO A 211 25.32 -8.95 -7.69
N THR A 212 25.38 -8.70 -8.99
CA THR A 212 26.48 -9.12 -9.86
C THR A 212 27.60 -8.08 -9.89
N ASN A 213 28.76 -8.46 -10.44
CA ASN A 213 29.88 -7.53 -10.62
C ASN A 213 29.51 -6.32 -11.48
N ILE A 214 28.68 -6.50 -12.52
CA ILE A 214 28.22 -5.39 -13.37
C ILE A 214 27.30 -4.46 -12.57
N LEU A 215 26.30 -5.00 -11.85
CA LEU A 215 25.41 -4.21 -10.99
C LEU A 215 26.15 -3.45 -9.87
N LEU A 216 27.28 -3.99 -9.39
CA LEU A 216 28.04 -3.37 -8.31
C LEU A 216 29.12 -2.41 -8.80
N LYS A 217 29.86 -2.72 -9.87
CA LYS A 217 31.04 -1.97 -10.32
C LYS A 217 30.74 -0.97 -11.43
N ASP A 218 29.78 -1.26 -12.32
CA ASP A 218 29.40 -0.31 -13.35
C ASP A 218 28.59 0.83 -12.72
N ARG A 219 29.02 2.08 -12.96
CA ARG A 219 28.42 3.27 -12.34
C ARG A 219 26.93 3.40 -12.70
N LEU A 220 26.55 3.19 -13.95
CA LEU A 220 25.19 3.40 -14.43
C LEU A 220 24.25 2.32 -13.88
N TYR A 221 24.66 1.06 -13.96
CA TYR A 221 23.88 -0.05 -13.42
C TYR A 221 23.80 0.00 -11.88
N ASN A 222 24.85 0.46 -11.20
CA ASN A 222 24.85 0.66 -9.75
C ASN A 222 23.84 1.71 -9.29
N TYR A 223 23.68 2.83 -10.02
CA TYR A 223 22.64 3.81 -9.72
C TYR A 223 21.24 3.18 -9.80
N CYS A 224 20.96 2.43 -10.86
CA CYS A 224 19.71 1.70 -11.03
C CYS A 224 19.50 0.67 -9.91
N PHE A 225 20.55 -0.07 -9.53
CA PHE A 225 20.48 -1.09 -8.47
C PHE A 225 20.24 -0.48 -7.08
N LYS A 226 20.91 0.62 -6.74
CA LYS A 226 20.67 1.37 -5.50
C LYS A 226 19.25 1.90 -5.44
N PHE A 227 18.75 2.44 -6.54
CA PHE A 227 17.37 2.91 -6.63
C PHE A 227 16.35 1.77 -6.49
N TYR A 228 16.59 0.63 -7.14
CA TYR A 228 15.79 -0.58 -6.97
C TYR A 228 15.72 -1.01 -5.50
N ARG A 229 16.87 -1.10 -4.82
CA ARG A 229 16.93 -1.46 -3.39
C ARG A 229 16.17 -0.49 -2.51
N LYS A 230 16.18 0.80 -2.86
CA LYS A 230 15.36 1.82 -2.20
C LYS A 230 13.86 1.55 -2.43
N MET A 231 13.44 1.18 -3.63
CA MET A 231 12.03 0.91 -3.96
C MET A 231 11.47 -0.36 -3.30
N VAL A 232 12.30 -1.38 -3.08
CA VAL A 232 11.88 -2.63 -2.44
C VAL A 232 11.89 -2.48 -0.92
N THR A 233 10.78 -1.97 -0.38
CA THR A 233 10.63 -1.73 1.05
C THR A 233 10.09 -2.95 1.79
N TYR A 234 8.97 -3.53 1.38
CA TYR A 234 8.39 -4.71 2.03
C TYR A 234 8.61 -5.98 1.21
N THR A 235 9.11 -7.03 1.87
CA THR A 235 9.26 -8.37 1.30
C THR A 235 7.91 -9.10 1.21
N ASP A 236 6.92 -8.71 2.03
CA ASP A 236 5.63 -9.40 2.18
C ASP A 236 4.49 -8.43 2.60
N LYS A 237 3.30 -8.63 2.02
CA LYS A 237 2.04 -7.90 2.30
C LYS A 237 1.63 -8.03 3.76
N TYR A 238 1.79 -9.21 4.36
CA TYR A 238 1.37 -9.44 5.75
C TYR A 238 2.18 -8.61 6.76
N SER A 239 3.50 -8.49 6.54
CA SER A 239 4.34 -7.65 7.40
C SER A 239 3.90 -6.18 7.35
N ARG A 240 3.49 -5.69 6.19
CA ARG A 240 3.03 -4.31 6.02
C ARG A 240 1.73 -4.04 6.78
N LEU A 241 0.75 -4.95 6.68
CA LEU A 241 -0.52 -4.81 7.40
C LEU A 241 -0.35 -4.83 8.93
N LYS A 242 0.58 -5.65 9.46
CA LYS A 242 0.93 -5.64 10.89
C LYS A 242 1.49 -4.30 11.36
N ASP A 243 2.37 -3.70 10.55
CA ASP A 243 2.97 -2.41 10.86
C ASP A 243 1.90 -1.30 10.83
N ILE A 244 1.01 -1.31 9.81
CA ILE A 244 -0.11 -0.36 9.71
C ILE A 244 -1.04 -0.46 10.93
N ARG A 245 -1.41 -1.67 11.33
CA ARG A 245 -2.25 -1.91 12.52
C ARG A 245 -1.59 -1.32 13.78
N SER A 246 -0.29 -1.52 13.94
CA SER A 246 0.46 -1.00 15.09
C SER A 246 0.50 0.54 15.09
N PHE A 247 0.66 1.15 13.92
CA PHE A 247 0.60 2.61 13.75
C PHE A 247 -0.77 3.17 14.15
N TYR A 248 -1.86 2.62 13.60
CA TYR A 248 -3.20 3.10 13.94
C TYR A 248 -3.63 2.79 15.37
N TYR A 249 -3.10 1.73 15.98
CA TYR A 249 -3.31 1.49 17.40
C TYR A 249 -2.72 2.61 18.27
N VAL A 250 -1.54 3.12 17.93
CA VAL A 250 -0.95 4.28 18.61
C VAL A 250 -1.81 5.53 18.40
N GLN A 251 -2.28 5.77 17.18
CA GLN A 251 -3.20 6.89 16.91
C GLN A 251 -4.50 6.77 17.69
N PHE A 252 -5.06 5.56 17.81
CA PHE A 252 -6.22 5.29 18.65
C PHE A 252 -5.95 5.66 20.12
N ILE A 253 -4.80 5.25 20.67
CA ILE A 253 -4.45 5.60 22.06
C ILE A 253 -4.36 7.12 22.25
N LYS A 254 -3.72 7.84 21.32
CA LYS A 254 -3.65 9.30 21.36
C LYS A 254 -5.05 9.93 21.38
N VAL A 255 -5.92 9.48 20.49
CA VAL A 255 -7.32 9.95 20.42
C VAL A 255 -8.07 9.65 21.73
N ILE A 256 -7.97 8.44 22.27
CA ILE A 256 -8.63 8.05 23.52
C ILE A 256 -8.16 8.90 24.70
N LYS A 257 -6.85 9.17 24.78
CA LYS A 257 -6.26 10.07 25.79
C LYS A 257 -6.83 11.49 25.66
N GLU A 258 -6.88 12.04 24.45
CA GLU A 258 -7.45 13.36 24.18
C GLU A 258 -8.94 13.47 24.50
N MET A 259 -9.69 12.38 24.33
CA MET A 259 -11.10 12.28 24.68
C MET A 259 -11.33 12.10 26.20
N GLY A 260 -10.28 12.09 27.01
CA GLY A 260 -10.36 12.04 28.48
C GLY A 260 -10.60 10.64 29.06
N PHE A 261 -10.34 9.58 28.30
CA PHE A 261 -10.42 8.21 28.81
C PHE A 261 -9.14 7.80 29.54
N ILE A 262 -9.27 6.96 30.57
CA ILE A 262 -8.17 6.46 31.39
C ILE A 262 -8.09 4.94 31.29
N PRO A 263 -6.90 4.32 31.15
CA PRO A 263 -6.78 2.87 31.08
C PRO A 263 -7.14 2.19 32.42
N ILE A 264 -7.98 1.17 32.34
CA ILE A 264 -8.34 0.30 33.47
C ILE A 264 -7.24 -0.76 33.64
N ASN A 265 -6.72 -0.90 34.86
CA ASN A 265 -5.67 -1.88 35.20
C ASN A 265 -4.41 -1.78 34.33
N GLY A 266 -4.10 -0.58 33.80
CA GLY A 266 -2.95 -0.36 32.92
C GLY A 266 -1.60 -0.73 33.55
N GLU A 267 -1.48 -0.65 34.88
CA GLU A 267 -0.28 -1.03 35.65
C GLU A 267 0.03 -2.53 35.55
N ASN A 268 -1.01 -3.35 35.43
CA ASN A 268 -0.90 -4.81 35.36
C ASN A 268 -0.64 -5.31 33.93
N ILE A 269 -0.78 -4.43 32.94
CA ILE A 269 -0.60 -4.77 31.53
C ILE A 269 0.86 -4.53 31.14
N ARG A 270 1.58 -5.63 30.90
CA ARG A 270 2.97 -5.59 30.42
C ARG A 270 3.02 -5.63 28.89
N LEU A 271 3.73 -4.68 28.29
CA LEU A 271 4.02 -4.67 26.87
C LEU A 271 5.09 -5.74 26.57
N LYS A 272 4.67 -6.88 25.98
CA LYS A 272 5.56 -7.98 25.59
C LYS A 272 6.10 -7.71 24.18
N GLY A 273 7.43 -7.66 24.02
CA GLY A 273 8.04 -7.50 22.69
C GLY A 273 9.57 -7.42 22.66
N VAL A 274 10.26 -8.56 22.62
CA VAL A 274 11.73 -8.58 22.44
C VAL A 274 12.12 -8.15 21.02
N ARG A 275 11.26 -8.37 20.00
CA ARG A 275 11.54 -8.02 18.60
C ARG A 275 10.45 -7.18 17.92
N LYS A 276 9.21 -7.22 18.39
CA LYS A 276 8.05 -6.54 17.78
C LYS A 276 7.04 -6.12 18.85
N PHE A 277 6.42 -4.97 18.64
CA PHE A 277 5.31 -4.44 19.42
C PHE A 277 4.09 -5.34 19.26
N VAL A 278 3.55 -5.82 20.38
CA VAL A 278 2.32 -6.62 20.42
C VAL A 278 1.25 -5.75 21.07
N ILE A 279 0.14 -5.61 20.38
CA ILE A 279 -1.00 -4.81 20.84
C ILE A 279 -1.68 -5.56 22.01
N PRO A 280 -1.64 -5.02 23.24
CA PRO A 280 -2.34 -5.65 24.36
C PRO A 280 -3.85 -5.45 24.23
N LYS A 281 -4.62 -6.35 24.86
CA LYS A 281 -6.02 -6.10 25.17
C LYS A 281 -6.08 -5.10 26.33
N VAL A 282 -6.69 -3.94 26.10
CA VAL A 282 -6.76 -2.86 27.09
C VAL A 282 -8.18 -2.33 27.14
N SER A 283 -8.66 -2.07 28.35
CA SER A 283 -9.91 -1.38 28.59
C SER A 283 -9.65 0.04 29.05
N PHE A 284 -10.45 0.98 28.60
CA PHE A 284 -10.39 2.40 28.93
C PHE A 284 -11.73 2.86 29.45
N GLU A 285 -11.72 3.74 30.42
CA GLU A 285 -12.90 4.23 31.13
C GLU A 285 -13.05 5.73 30.98
N SER A 286 -14.27 6.17 30.69
CA SER A 286 -14.73 7.54 30.84
C SER A 286 -15.97 7.56 31.74
N ASN A 287 -16.57 8.73 31.95
CA ASN A 287 -17.78 8.89 32.76
C ASN A 287 -18.94 8.01 32.26
N ASP A 288 -19.12 7.90 30.95
CA ASP A 288 -20.29 7.24 30.36
C ASP A 288 -19.98 5.86 29.73
N PHE A 289 -18.73 5.63 29.31
CA PHE A 289 -18.38 4.47 28.49
C PHE A 289 -17.14 3.74 29.00
N ILE A 290 -17.13 2.43 28.77
CA ILE A 290 -15.95 1.59 28.85
C ILE A 290 -15.64 1.08 27.44
N LEU A 291 -14.41 1.29 26.98
CA LEU A 291 -13.92 0.90 25.66
C LEU A 291 -12.88 -0.19 25.81
N THR A 292 -13.09 -1.37 25.26
CA THR A 292 -12.08 -2.44 25.26
C THR A 292 -11.59 -2.71 23.85
N ILE A 293 -10.30 -2.47 23.63
CA ILE A 293 -9.66 -2.70 22.34
C ILE A 293 -8.80 -3.96 22.38
N HIS A 294 -8.83 -4.74 21.30
CA HIS A 294 -7.93 -5.87 21.10
C HIS A 294 -7.69 -6.14 19.61
N GLN A 295 -6.58 -6.79 19.28
CA GLN A 295 -6.23 -7.14 17.91
C GLN A 295 -6.86 -8.46 17.47
N ILE A 296 -7.13 -8.59 16.17
CA ILE A 296 -7.46 -9.86 15.51
C ILE A 296 -6.42 -10.17 14.43
N ASP A 297 -5.73 -11.29 14.55
CA ASP A 297 -4.64 -11.64 13.63
C ASP A 297 -5.13 -12.21 12.30
N LYS A 298 -6.28 -12.90 12.28
CA LYS A 298 -6.89 -13.46 11.05
C LYS A 298 -7.05 -12.40 9.95
N TYR A 299 -7.45 -11.19 10.33
CA TYR A 299 -7.77 -10.10 9.40
C TYR A 299 -6.91 -8.85 9.58
N PHE A 300 -5.85 -8.93 10.39
CA PHE A 300 -5.01 -7.78 10.76
C PHE A 300 -5.80 -6.58 11.30
N GLY A 301 -6.97 -6.78 11.90
CA GLY A 301 -7.86 -5.70 12.36
C GLY A 301 -7.76 -5.38 13.85
N LEU A 302 -8.54 -4.40 14.28
CA LEU A 302 -8.81 -4.05 15.68
C LEU A 302 -10.31 -4.26 15.96
N ILE A 303 -10.61 -4.89 17.08
CA ILE A 303 -11.96 -4.98 17.63
C ILE A 303 -12.08 -3.97 18.76
N LEU A 304 -13.15 -3.18 18.71
CA LEU A 304 -13.54 -2.26 19.76
C LEU A 304 -14.88 -2.70 20.35
N ASP A 305 -14.84 -3.18 21.59
CA ASP A 305 -16.03 -3.42 22.39
C ASP A 305 -16.36 -2.14 23.16
N VAL A 306 -17.58 -1.63 22.99
CA VAL A 306 -18.08 -0.43 23.69
C VAL A 306 -19.16 -0.85 24.66
N GLU A 307 -18.99 -0.49 25.91
CA GLU A 307 -19.97 -0.68 26.98
C GLU A 307 -20.45 0.68 27.51
N ASN A 308 -21.77 0.92 27.46
CA ASN A 308 -22.39 2.12 28.00
C ASN A 308 -22.85 1.90 29.44
N LYS A 309 -22.28 2.65 30.39
CA LYS A 309 -22.57 2.52 31.83
C LYS A 309 -24.00 2.94 32.20
N GLY A 310 -24.61 3.83 31.43
CA GLY A 310 -25.98 4.29 31.66
C GLY A 310 -27.06 3.27 31.32
N VAL A 311 -26.72 2.22 30.56
CA VAL A 311 -27.67 1.18 30.14
C VAL A 311 -27.63 0.02 31.15
N ARG A 312 -28.73 -0.18 31.88
CA ARG A 312 -28.84 -1.25 32.91
C ARG A 312 -28.81 -2.67 32.32
N THR A 313 -29.42 -2.86 31.16
CA THR A 313 -29.58 -4.20 30.55
C THR A 313 -28.27 -4.66 29.92
N LYS A 314 -27.73 -5.79 30.41
CA LYS A 314 -26.42 -6.33 29.99
C LYS A 314 -26.25 -6.54 28.48
N LYS A 315 -27.32 -6.90 27.75
CA LYS A 315 -27.27 -7.09 26.29
C LYS A 315 -27.32 -5.77 25.52
N LEU A 316 -28.13 -4.82 25.97
CA LEU A 316 -28.29 -3.51 25.33
C LEU A 316 -27.11 -2.58 25.56
N LYS A 317 -26.37 -2.78 26.67
CA LYS A 317 -25.25 -1.93 27.02
C LYS A 317 -23.99 -2.17 26.19
N LYS A 318 -23.94 -3.20 25.35
CA LYS A 318 -22.75 -3.61 24.60
C LYS A 318 -22.89 -3.41 23.09
N SER A 319 -21.81 -2.96 22.46
CA SER A 319 -21.67 -2.76 21.02
C SER A 319 -20.30 -3.27 20.59
N LYS A 320 -20.21 -3.98 19.47
CA LYS A 320 -18.96 -4.58 18.98
C LYS A 320 -18.64 -4.07 17.58
N HIS A 321 -17.45 -3.52 17.39
CA HIS A 321 -17.02 -2.88 16.15
C HIS A 321 -15.72 -3.50 15.64
N LEU A 322 -15.63 -3.72 14.33
CA LEU A 322 -14.42 -4.20 13.67
C LEU A 322 -13.86 -3.11 12.76
N LEU A 323 -12.59 -2.79 12.96
CA LEU A 323 -11.80 -1.94 12.08
C LEU A 323 -10.74 -2.80 11.38
N LEU A 324 -10.86 -2.89 10.07
CA LEU A 324 -9.88 -3.52 9.20
C LEU A 324 -8.91 -2.47 8.67
N PHE A 325 -7.69 -2.88 8.35
CA PHE A 325 -6.72 -1.98 7.73
C PHE A 325 -6.43 -2.42 6.32
N ASP A 326 -6.37 -1.45 5.41
CA ASP A 326 -5.85 -1.67 4.08
C ASP A 326 -4.64 -0.79 3.80
N SER A 327 -3.74 -1.37 3.03
CA SER A 327 -2.56 -0.73 2.51
C SER A 327 -2.78 -0.13 1.13
N LYS A 328 -3.87 -0.45 0.41
CA LYS A 328 -4.19 0.22 -0.86
C LYS A 328 -4.81 1.59 -0.60
N GLN A 329 -4.74 2.46 -1.60
CA GLN A 329 -5.33 3.80 -1.54
C GLN A 329 -6.83 3.80 -1.82
N ASP A 330 -7.31 2.84 -2.63
CA ASP A 330 -8.72 2.68 -2.94
C ASP A 330 -9.31 1.48 -2.19
N ILE A 331 -10.30 1.78 -1.34
CA ILE A 331 -11.01 0.82 -0.51
C ILE A 331 -12.02 0.00 -1.33
N SER A 332 -12.49 0.52 -2.47
CA SER A 332 -13.54 -0.11 -3.29
C SER A 332 -13.17 -1.52 -3.81
N THR A 333 -11.88 -1.85 -3.83
CA THR A 333 -11.34 -3.12 -4.34
C THR A 333 -11.06 -4.17 -3.26
N VAL A 334 -11.49 -3.94 -2.02
CA VAL A 334 -11.20 -4.84 -0.90
C VAL A 334 -12.28 -5.91 -0.80
N VAL A 335 -11.89 -7.17 -1.03
CA VAL A 335 -12.74 -8.33 -0.70
C VAL A 335 -12.56 -8.63 0.79
N VAL A 336 -13.67 -8.56 1.54
CA VAL A 336 -13.69 -8.83 2.98
C VAL A 336 -14.43 -10.13 3.23
N ASP A 337 -13.70 -11.16 3.65
CA ASP A 337 -14.26 -12.45 4.07
C ASP A 337 -14.43 -12.46 5.61
N VAL A 338 -15.40 -11.68 6.08
CA VAL A 338 -15.71 -11.54 7.51
C VAL A 338 -17.20 -11.77 7.71
N ASP A 339 -17.55 -12.51 8.76
CA ASP A 339 -18.93 -12.64 9.23
C ASP A 339 -19.43 -11.29 9.77
N ILE A 340 -20.04 -10.51 8.87
CA ILE A 340 -20.48 -9.12 9.15
C ILE A 340 -21.54 -9.08 10.27
N GLU A 341 -22.30 -10.16 10.44
CA GLU A 341 -23.40 -10.26 11.41
C GLU A 341 -22.95 -10.22 12.87
N ASP A 342 -21.71 -10.63 13.15
CA ASP A 342 -21.12 -10.63 14.50
C ASP A 342 -20.80 -9.21 15.02
N TYR A 343 -20.88 -8.20 14.16
CA TYR A 343 -20.45 -6.85 14.44
C TYR A 343 -21.56 -5.83 14.19
N ASP A 344 -21.65 -4.82 15.05
CA ASP A 344 -22.54 -3.68 14.84
C ASP A 344 -22.05 -2.81 13.68
N THR A 345 -20.74 -2.61 13.56
CA THR A 345 -20.10 -2.00 12.37
C THR A 345 -18.84 -2.75 11.94
N VAL A 346 -18.63 -2.85 10.63
CA VAL A 346 -17.37 -3.31 10.01
C VAL A 346 -16.91 -2.20 9.07
N GLU A 347 -15.73 -1.67 9.35
CA GLU A 347 -15.15 -0.53 8.65
C GLU A 347 -13.72 -0.86 8.21
N ILE A 348 -13.28 -0.27 7.10
CA ILE A 348 -11.90 -0.37 6.62
C ILE A 348 -11.28 1.01 6.71
N LEU A 349 -10.12 1.11 7.35
CA LEU A 349 -9.30 2.30 7.38
C LEU A 349 -8.07 2.08 6.50
N ASN A 350 -7.82 3.02 5.60
CA ASN A 350 -6.53 3.15 4.95
C ASN A 350 -5.95 4.52 5.24
N LEU A 351 -4.84 4.84 4.57
CA LEU A 351 -4.16 6.10 4.79
C LEU A 351 -5.00 7.34 4.48
N TRP A 352 -5.98 7.24 3.58
CA TRP A 352 -6.64 8.42 3.00
C TRP A 352 -8.14 8.45 3.22
N ASN A 353 -8.75 7.35 3.66
CA ASN A 353 -10.18 7.24 3.79
C ASN A 353 -10.59 6.19 4.82
N LEU A 354 -11.80 6.35 5.31
CA LEU A 354 -12.53 5.39 6.13
C LEU A 354 -13.73 4.91 5.31
N GLY A 355 -13.82 3.60 5.10
CA GLY A 355 -14.88 2.98 4.32
C GLY A 355 -15.78 2.10 5.19
N LEU A 356 -17.08 2.08 4.90
CA LEU A 356 -18.03 1.16 5.55
C LEU A 356 -18.25 -0.08 4.69
N VAL A 357 -18.14 -1.29 5.27
CA VAL A 357 -18.21 -2.58 4.52
C VAL A 357 -19.63 -3.15 4.40
N HIS A 358 -20.63 -2.48 4.98
CA HIS A 358 -22.01 -3.00 5.00
C HIS A 358 -22.70 -2.84 3.62
N GLN A 359 -22.81 -3.95 2.88
CA GLN A 359 -23.40 -4.15 1.53
C GLN A 359 -22.58 -3.60 0.35
N ASP A 360 -22.13 -2.35 0.41
CA ASP A 360 -21.19 -1.77 -0.57
C ASP A 360 -20.13 -0.95 0.17
N ILE A 361 -18.87 -1.03 -0.29
CA ILE A 361 -17.81 -0.20 0.25
C ILE A 361 -18.04 1.24 -0.18
N LYS A 362 -18.49 2.06 0.76
CA LYS A 362 -18.64 3.51 0.57
C LYS A 362 -17.56 4.23 1.34
N THR A 363 -16.77 5.03 0.63
CA THR A 363 -15.86 6.01 1.22
C THR A 363 -16.67 7.07 1.95
N LEU A 364 -16.22 7.44 3.16
CA LEU A 364 -16.93 8.43 3.98
C LEU A 364 -16.52 9.85 3.63
N TYR A 365 -15.32 10.04 3.07
CA TYR A 365 -14.80 11.36 2.71
C TYR A 365 -14.58 11.48 1.22
N SER A 366 -14.97 12.62 0.66
CA SER A 366 -14.59 13.05 -0.69
C SER A 366 -13.20 13.69 -0.72
N ASN A 367 -12.74 14.25 0.41
CA ASN A 367 -11.45 14.94 0.54
C ASN A 367 -10.54 14.20 1.53
N PRO A 368 -9.20 14.34 1.39
CA PRO A 368 -8.26 13.79 2.36
C PRO A 368 -8.49 14.38 3.76
N VAL A 369 -8.72 13.50 4.74
CA VAL A 369 -8.83 13.86 6.16
C VAL A 369 -7.58 13.33 6.89
N PRO A 370 -6.93 14.12 7.77
CA PRO A 370 -5.82 13.67 8.60
C PRO A 370 -6.07 12.33 9.29
N GLU A 371 -5.06 11.45 9.35
CA GLU A 371 -5.16 10.12 9.97
C GLU A 371 -5.73 10.15 11.39
N LYS A 372 -5.28 11.12 12.17
CA LYS A 372 -5.72 11.34 13.55
C LYS A 372 -7.18 11.76 13.62
N GLU A 373 -7.62 12.62 12.70
CA GLU A 373 -9.02 13.05 12.60
C GLU A 373 -9.93 11.90 12.15
N MET A 374 -9.51 11.09 11.17
CA MET A 374 -10.24 9.88 10.78
C MET A 374 -10.41 8.90 11.96
N MET A 375 -9.34 8.71 12.75
CA MET A 375 -9.40 7.88 13.96
C MET A 375 -10.33 8.48 15.01
N LYS A 376 -10.29 9.80 15.21
CA LYS A 376 -11.17 10.52 16.12
C LYS A 376 -12.63 10.39 15.71
N GLU A 377 -12.97 10.65 14.45
CA GLU A 377 -14.32 10.50 13.93
C GLU A 377 -14.81 9.05 14.04
N TRP A 378 -13.93 8.07 13.77
CA TRP A 378 -14.26 6.66 13.95
C TRP A 378 -14.68 6.36 15.38
N VAL A 379 -13.89 6.77 16.38
CA VAL A 379 -14.20 6.56 17.81
C VAL A 379 -15.47 7.32 18.22
N GLU A 380 -15.56 8.61 17.89
CA GLU A 380 -16.72 9.45 18.21
C GLU A 380 -18.03 8.87 17.66
N SER A 381 -17.98 8.25 16.48
CA SER A 381 -19.15 7.61 15.89
C SER A 381 -19.71 6.45 16.74
N LYS A 382 -18.88 5.80 17.58
CA LYS A 382 -19.27 4.63 18.40
C LYS A 382 -19.82 5.00 19.77
N ILE A 383 -19.42 6.18 20.26
CA ILE A 383 -19.86 6.69 21.56
C ILE A 383 -20.90 7.82 21.44
N ARG A 384 -21.39 8.08 20.23
CA ARG A 384 -22.33 9.16 19.98
C ARG A 384 -23.66 8.93 20.70
N LYS A 385 -24.02 9.88 21.55
CA LYS A 385 -25.28 9.92 22.29
C LYS A 385 -25.99 11.26 22.07
N VAL A 386 -27.32 11.24 22.09
CA VAL A 386 -28.17 12.43 21.98
C VAL A 386 -29.37 12.30 22.92
N VAL A 387 -29.84 13.40 23.49
CA VAL A 387 -31.08 13.43 24.27
C VAL A 387 -32.27 13.36 23.30
N GLY A 388 -33.24 12.49 23.56
CA GLY A 388 -34.37 12.30 22.66
C GLY A 388 -35.49 11.45 23.25
N SER A 389 -36.74 11.87 23.03
CA SER A 389 -37.94 11.20 23.54
C SER A 389 -38.06 9.77 23.03
N LYS A 390 -38.09 8.78 23.93
CA LYS A 390 -38.29 7.38 23.56
C LYS A 390 -39.61 7.17 22.83
N LYS A 391 -40.68 7.89 23.20
CA LYS A 391 -42.01 7.76 22.58
C LYS A 391 -41.99 8.10 21.08
N ILE A 392 -41.22 9.13 20.71
CA ILE A 392 -41.13 9.57 19.30
C ILE A 392 -40.17 8.65 18.55
N TYR A 393 -38.97 8.47 19.08
CA TYR A 393 -37.90 7.78 18.37
C TYR A 393 -37.96 6.25 18.47
N SER A 394 -38.94 5.69 19.17
CA SER A 394 -39.34 4.29 18.99
C SER A 394 -40.15 4.05 17.71
N VAL A 395 -40.71 5.13 17.13
CA VAL A 395 -41.56 5.10 15.92
C VAL A 395 -40.87 5.75 14.72
N TYR A 396 -40.12 6.83 14.93
CA TYR A 396 -39.38 7.53 13.87
C TYR A 396 -37.87 7.37 14.02
N CYS A 397 -37.18 7.06 12.92
CA CYS A 397 -35.73 6.92 12.96
C CYS A 397 -35.07 8.28 13.30
N PRO A 398 -34.22 8.36 14.34
CA PRO A 398 -33.54 9.60 14.71
C PRO A 398 -32.52 10.09 13.66
N SER A 399 -32.12 9.24 12.70
CA SER A 399 -31.20 9.62 11.61
C SER A 399 -31.94 10.07 10.34
N CYS A 400 -32.87 9.27 9.83
CA CYS A 400 -33.52 9.52 8.53
C CYS A 400 -35.03 9.82 8.59
N LYS A 401 -35.62 9.88 9.79
CA LYS A 401 -37.04 10.14 10.04
C LYS A 401 -38.01 9.09 9.46
N SER A 402 -37.51 7.96 8.94
CA SER A 402 -38.35 6.85 8.46
C SER A 402 -39.11 6.19 9.62
N LEU A 403 -40.36 5.80 9.36
CA LEU A 403 -41.23 5.04 10.27
C LEU A 403 -40.85 3.55 10.39
N ASN A 404 -40.02 3.05 9.47
CA ASN A 404 -39.68 1.63 9.42
C ASN A 404 -38.60 1.32 10.47
N ILE A 405 -39.02 0.95 11.68
CA ILE A 405 -38.13 0.55 12.78
C ILE A 405 -38.47 -0.86 13.22
N GLU A 406 -37.45 -1.71 13.23
CA GLU A 406 -37.50 -3.07 13.75
C GLU A 406 -36.75 -3.13 15.10
N ILE A 407 -37.16 -4.02 15.98
CA ILE A 407 -36.45 -4.30 17.23
C ILE A 407 -35.81 -5.68 17.09
N ASN A 408 -34.49 -5.75 17.23
CA ASN A 408 -33.79 -7.03 17.15
C ASN A 408 -34.01 -7.88 18.42
N LYS A 409 -33.55 -9.14 18.39
CA LYS A 409 -33.66 -10.08 19.52
C LYS A 409 -33.01 -9.57 20.82
N ASP A 410 -32.06 -8.64 20.73
CA ASP A 410 -31.39 -8.04 21.88
C ASP A 410 -32.11 -6.78 22.41
N GLY A 411 -33.16 -6.31 21.74
CA GLY A 411 -33.90 -5.10 22.08
C GLY A 411 -33.34 -3.80 21.49
N LYS A 412 -32.38 -3.88 20.56
CA LYS A 412 -31.83 -2.73 19.82
C LYS A 412 -32.78 -2.33 18.69
N TYR A 413 -32.95 -1.03 18.50
CA TYR A 413 -33.79 -0.48 17.43
C TYR A 413 -32.96 -0.38 16.14
N ILE A 414 -33.50 -0.88 15.03
CA ILE A 414 -32.86 -0.91 13.71
C ILE A 414 -33.79 -0.24 12.70
N CYS A 415 -33.33 0.80 12.02
CA CYS A 415 -34.12 1.41 10.96
C CYS A 415 -34.06 0.57 9.69
N GLY A 416 -35.21 0.15 9.15
CA GLY A 416 -35.31 -0.58 7.89
C GLY A 416 -34.79 0.21 6.67
N HIS A 417 -34.90 1.55 6.70
CA HIS A 417 -34.48 2.43 5.62
C HIS A 417 -32.98 2.77 5.66
N CYS A 418 -32.48 3.45 6.69
CA CYS A 418 -31.07 3.87 6.75
C CYS A 418 -30.16 2.85 7.43
N LYS A 419 -30.72 1.76 7.98
CA LYS A 419 -29.99 0.71 8.71
C LYS A 419 -29.24 1.22 9.96
N SER A 420 -29.50 2.43 10.45
CA SER A 420 -28.94 2.87 11.74
C SER A 420 -29.44 1.97 12.89
N LYS A 421 -28.56 1.67 13.85
CA LYS A 421 -28.85 0.88 15.06
C LYS A 421 -28.65 1.75 16.31
N TYR A 422 -29.58 1.71 17.25
CA TYR A 422 -29.50 2.53 18.47
C TYR A 422 -30.26 1.90 19.65
N THR A 423 -29.95 2.39 20.85
CA THR A 423 -30.57 1.97 22.11
C THR A 423 -30.95 3.17 22.96
N PHE A 424 -31.93 2.98 23.85
CA PHE A 424 -32.37 4.00 24.79
C PHE A 424 -31.92 3.69 26.21
N TYR A 425 -31.59 4.72 26.96
CA TYR A 425 -31.41 4.65 28.41
C TYR A 425 -31.85 5.96 29.07
N LYS A 426 -32.05 5.94 30.38
CA LYS A 426 -32.34 7.15 31.14
C LYS A 426 -31.03 7.85 31.50
N GLY A 427 -30.78 9.00 30.89
CA GLY A 427 -29.69 9.90 31.24
C GLY A 427 -30.11 10.93 32.30
N THR A 428 -29.22 11.87 32.60
CA THR A 428 -29.47 12.97 33.56
C THR A 428 -30.58 13.92 33.08
N ASN A 429 -30.66 14.15 31.76
CA ASN A 429 -31.60 15.10 31.15
C ASN A 429 -32.81 14.40 30.50
N GLY A 430 -33.14 13.18 30.92
CA GLY A 430 -34.25 12.39 30.38
C GLY A 430 -33.81 11.23 29.47
N ASP A 431 -34.69 10.79 28.59
CA ASP A 431 -34.40 9.71 27.65
C ASP A 431 -33.22 10.09 26.74
N THR A 432 -32.22 9.22 26.70
CA THR A 432 -31.01 9.40 25.89
C THR A 432 -30.88 8.24 24.92
N ILE A 433 -30.55 8.58 23.68
CA ILE A 433 -30.31 7.65 22.58
C ILE A 433 -28.81 7.48 22.43
N TRP A 434 -28.34 6.24 22.47
CA TRP A 434 -26.98 5.88 22.09
C TRP A 434 -26.99 5.20 20.72
N PHE A 435 -26.22 5.72 19.78
CA PHE A 435 -26.08 5.14 18.45
C PHE A 435 -25.00 4.05 18.44
N ASN A 436 -25.43 2.80 18.36
CA ASN A 436 -24.54 1.66 18.11
C ASN A 436 -24.02 1.67 16.65
N ARG A 437 -24.86 2.09 15.70
CA ARG A 437 -24.47 2.32 14.31
C ARG A 437 -25.21 3.54 13.76
N LEU A 438 -24.48 4.59 13.42
CA LEU A 438 -25.05 5.76 12.76
C LEU A 438 -24.72 5.74 11.27
N ARG A 439 -25.75 5.70 10.40
CA ARG A 439 -25.60 6.00 8.98
C ARG A 439 -26.22 7.37 8.69
N ARG A 440 -25.40 8.32 8.24
CA ARG A 440 -25.86 9.60 7.67
C ARG A 440 -26.14 9.36 6.18
N LYS A 441 -27.25 9.90 5.66
CA LYS A 441 -27.40 10.04 4.20
C LYS A 441 -26.32 11.03 3.76
N PHE A 442 -25.40 10.57 2.91
CA PHE A 442 -24.65 11.45 2.03
C PHE A 442 -25.46 11.57 0.75
#